data_AF-T1GSP5-F1
#
_entry.id   AF-T1GSP5-F1
#
_cell.length_a   1.000
_cell.length_b   1.000
_cell.length_c   1.000
_cell.angle_alpha   90.00
_cell.angle_beta   90.00
_cell.angle_gamma   90.00
#
_symmetry.space_group_name_H-M   'P 1'
#
loop_
_entity.id
_entity.type
_entity.pdbx_description
1 polymer ?
#
loop_
_entity_poly.entity_id
_entity_poly.type
_entity_poly.pdbx_seq_one_letter_code
_entity_poly.pdbx_strand_id
1 'polypeptide(L)'
;MVRAPSQLLGTPLGSDVHLKCQIEASPMPVSYWLKASQTKQSSSHSSTSSSSSSSSSTGYGGFGGISQSNGGEVFNHQQTEMLLDGPKYGISETHQGYKGTMILTVRNFSQTDVGTYYCVSTNSLGRAEGTLRLYGNF
;
A
#
# COMPACT_ATOMS: atom_id res chain seq x y z
N MET A 1 16.93 10.20 7.47
CA MET A 1 15.56 10.52 7.93
C MET A 1 14.68 10.87 6.76
N VAL A 2 13.37 10.63 6.90
CA VAL A 2 12.35 11.04 5.93
C VAL A 2 11.33 11.91 6.66
N ARG A 3 10.99 13.06 6.07
CA ARG A 3 9.96 13.98 6.57
C ARG A 3 8.89 14.16 5.50
N ALA A 4 7.67 13.79 5.86
CA ALA A 4 6.48 13.99 5.08
C ALA A 4 5.68 15.15 5.70
N PRO A 5 5.76 16.38 5.16
CA PRO A 5 4.93 17.48 5.63
C PRO A 5 3.44 17.12 5.54
N SER A 6 2.66 17.68 6.46
CA SER A 6 1.28 17.29 6.72
C SER A 6 0.40 17.25 5.46
N GLN A 7 -0.33 16.14 5.36
CA GLN A 7 -1.62 15.91 4.71
C GLN A 7 -2.24 17.08 3.94
N LEU A 8 -2.31 16.97 2.60
CA LEU A 8 -3.10 17.88 1.77
C LEU A 8 -4.58 17.55 1.96
N LEU A 9 -5.34 18.53 2.44
CA LEU A 9 -6.80 18.47 2.61
C LEU A 9 -7.47 19.14 1.41
N GLY A 10 -8.39 18.43 0.76
CA GLY A 10 -9.39 19.02 -0.13
C GLY A 10 -8.96 19.28 -1.57
N THR A 11 -8.25 18.34 -2.19
CA THR A 11 -7.86 18.48 -3.60
C THR A 11 -9.08 18.27 -4.53
N PRO A 12 -9.35 19.18 -5.48
CA PRO A 12 -10.49 19.03 -6.39
C PRO A 12 -10.26 17.88 -7.39
N LEU A 13 -11.32 17.15 -7.70
CA LEU A 13 -11.30 16.10 -8.71
C LEU A 13 -10.89 16.67 -10.09
N GLY A 14 -10.14 15.88 -10.86
CA GLY A 14 -9.63 16.26 -12.18
C GLY A 14 -8.32 17.06 -12.17
N SER A 15 -7.88 17.56 -11.00
CA SER A 15 -6.62 18.31 -10.88
C SER A 15 -5.39 17.40 -10.71
N ASP A 16 -4.19 17.94 -10.92
CA ASP A 16 -2.94 17.26 -10.62
C ASP A 16 -2.50 17.57 -9.18
N VAL A 17 -2.13 16.52 -8.42
CA VAL A 17 -1.73 16.63 -7.01
C VAL A 17 -0.24 16.38 -6.87
N HIS A 18 0.46 17.19 -6.08
CA HIS A 18 1.88 16.98 -5.78
C HIS A 18 2.08 16.60 -4.31
N LEU A 19 2.49 15.36 -4.06
CA LEU A 19 2.94 14.88 -2.76
C LEU A 19 4.46 15.07 -2.67
N LYS A 20 4.94 15.65 -1.56
CA LYS A 20 6.36 15.99 -1.37
C LYS A 20 6.91 15.32 -0.12
N CYS A 21 8.09 14.71 -0.23
CA CYS A 21 8.89 14.26 0.91
C CYS A 21 10.27 14.88 0.91
N GLN A 22 10.72 15.30 2.10
CA GLN A 22 12.07 15.77 2.36
C GLN A 22 12.89 14.61 2.93
N ILE A 23 14.05 14.35 2.33
CA ILE A 23 14.91 13.23 2.68
C ILE A 23 16.24 13.82 3.13
N GLU A 24 16.78 13.34 4.25
CA GLU A 24 18.15 13.66 4.64
C GLU A 24 18.88 12.36 4.96
N ALA A 25 19.84 11.95 4.11
CA ALA A 25 20.55 10.69 4.23
C ALA A 25 21.96 10.77 3.63
N SER A 26 22.89 10.06 4.25
CA SER A 26 24.25 9.82 3.76
C SER A 26 24.66 8.40 4.17
N PRO A 27 25.19 7.55 3.27
CA PRO A 27 25.40 7.78 1.83
C PRO A 27 24.07 7.93 1.05
N MET A 28 24.16 8.30 -0.23
CA MET A 28 23.01 8.55 -1.12
C MET A 28 22.01 7.38 -1.05
N PRO A 29 20.72 7.64 -0.72
CA PRO A 29 19.74 6.59 -0.58
C PRO A 29 19.07 6.24 -1.92
N VAL A 30 18.38 5.10 -1.92
CA VAL A 30 17.36 4.76 -2.91
C VAL A 30 16.00 5.14 -2.34
N SER A 31 15.25 5.97 -3.07
CA SER A 31 13.94 6.46 -2.64
C SER A 31 12.83 5.98 -3.59
N TYR A 32 11.67 5.62 -3.04
CA TYR A 32 10.52 5.15 -3.82
C TYR A 32 9.19 5.46 -3.12
N TRP A 33 8.10 5.41 -3.90
CA TRP A 33 6.75 5.63 -3.43
C TRP A 33 5.98 4.32 -3.32
N LEU A 34 5.17 4.21 -2.28
CA LEU A 34 4.20 3.13 -2.10
C LEU A 34 2.80 3.72 -1.92
N LYS A 35 1.77 2.98 -2.31
CA LYS A 35 0.36 3.26 -1.99
C LYS A 35 -0.22 2.08 -1.22
N ALA A 36 -0.99 2.37 -0.17
CA ALA A 36 -1.75 1.34 0.52
C ALA A 36 -2.83 0.77 -0.42
N SER A 37 -2.86 -0.55 -0.59
CA SER A 37 -3.94 -1.24 -1.28
C SER A 37 -5.25 -0.99 -0.53
N GLN A 38 -6.29 -0.60 -1.28
CA GLN A 38 -7.64 -0.70 -0.78
C GLN A 38 -8.12 -2.12 -1.03
N THR A 39 -8.08 -2.98 -0.01
CA THR A 39 -8.69 -4.32 -0.10
C THR A 39 -10.19 -4.16 -0.20
N LYS A 40 -10.72 -3.98 -1.41
CA LYS A 40 -12.11 -4.32 -1.68
C LYS A 40 -12.15 -5.85 -1.67
N GLN A 41 -12.62 -6.44 -0.57
CA GLN A 41 -12.98 -7.86 -0.53
C GLN A 41 -14.07 -8.10 -1.59
N SER A 42 -13.64 -8.47 -2.78
CA SER A 42 -14.47 -8.87 -3.91
C SER A 42 -13.98 -10.24 -4.35
N SER A 43 -14.21 -11.24 -3.51
CA SER A 43 -14.32 -12.63 -3.92
C SER A 43 -15.71 -13.13 -3.53
N SER A 44 -16.64 -12.83 -4.44
CA SER A 44 -17.91 -13.51 -4.63
C SER A 44 -17.80 -15.03 -4.41
N HIS A 45 -18.38 -15.51 -3.32
CA HIS A 45 -19.06 -16.80 -3.30
C HIS A 45 -20.55 -16.52 -3.13
N SER A 46 -21.26 -16.60 -4.24
CA SER A 46 -22.71 -16.72 -4.30
C SER A 46 -23.15 -17.91 -3.44
N SER A 47 -23.63 -17.62 -2.23
CA SER A 47 -24.28 -18.63 -1.38
C SER A 47 -25.77 -18.56 -1.67
N THR A 48 -26.19 -19.23 -2.74
CA THR A 48 -27.60 -19.44 -3.08
C THR A 48 -28.21 -20.31 -1.99
N SER A 49 -29.30 -19.84 -1.37
CA SER A 49 -30.13 -20.63 -0.46
C SER A 49 -30.87 -21.72 -1.24
N SER A 50 -30.57 -22.98 -0.95
CA SER A 50 -31.46 -24.10 -1.31
C SER A 50 -31.61 -25.06 -0.13
N SER A 51 -32.84 -25.18 0.33
CA SER A 51 -33.35 -26.20 1.23
C SER A 51 -33.64 -27.48 0.45
N SER A 52 -33.12 -28.64 0.88
CA SER A 52 -33.78 -29.96 0.73
C SER A 52 -32.99 -31.10 1.39
N SER A 53 -33.59 -31.67 2.44
CA SER A 53 -33.80 -33.11 2.70
C SER A 53 -32.69 -34.16 2.45
N SER A 54 -32.22 -34.74 3.56
CA SER A 54 -32.04 -36.18 3.86
C SER A 54 -31.39 -37.12 2.83
N SER A 55 -30.29 -37.79 3.23
CA SER A 55 -30.06 -39.23 3.02
C SER A 55 -28.82 -39.74 3.77
N SER A 56 -28.97 -40.88 4.41
CA SER A 56 -28.02 -41.64 5.24
C SER A 56 -26.89 -42.32 4.45
N SER A 57 -25.74 -42.58 5.07
CA SER A 57 -25.11 -43.92 5.21
C SER A 57 -23.56 -43.96 5.23
N THR A 58 -23.05 -44.72 6.22
CA THR A 58 -21.82 -45.55 6.29
C THR A 58 -20.42 -44.97 6.01
N GLY A 59 -19.54 -45.11 7.01
CA GLY A 59 -18.16 -44.61 7.00
C GLY A 59 -17.06 -45.64 6.71
N TYR A 60 -15.81 -45.16 6.82
CA TYR A 60 -14.58 -45.94 7.01
C TYR A 60 -13.47 -45.03 7.58
N GLY A 61 -12.77 -45.54 8.60
CA GLY A 61 -11.31 -45.44 8.85
C GLY A 61 -10.65 -44.06 8.94
N GLY A 62 -10.19 -43.69 10.14
CA GLY A 62 -9.46 -42.44 10.39
C GLY A 62 -7.97 -42.44 10.05
N PHE A 63 -7.38 -41.25 10.19
CA PHE A 63 -5.99 -41.04 10.62
C PHE A 63 -5.98 -39.82 11.55
N GLY A 64 -5.45 -40.04 12.76
CA GLY A 64 -5.31 -39.04 13.81
C GLY A 64 -4.33 -37.94 13.42
N GLY A 65 -4.61 -36.75 13.96
CA GLY A 65 -3.86 -35.53 13.69
C GLY A 65 -2.39 -35.61 14.10
N ILE A 66 -1.55 -35.04 13.25
CA ILE A 66 -0.25 -34.51 13.64
C ILE A 66 -0.42 -32.99 13.61
N SER A 67 -0.59 -32.41 14.81
CA SER A 67 -0.34 -31.00 15.05
C SER A 67 1.15 -30.76 14.87
N GLN A 68 1.57 -30.40 13.65
CA GLN A 68 2.88 -29.77 13.48
C GLN A 68 2.71 -28.29 13.77
N SER A 69 3.23 -27.92 14.95
CA SER A 69 3.68 -26.58 15.25
C SER A 69 4.58 -26.09 14.12
N ASN A 70 4.08 -25.18 13.30
CA ASN A 70 4.93 -24.19 12.66
C ASN A 70 4.28 -22.85 12.91
N GLY A 71 4.85 -22.12 13.88
CA GLY A 71 4.69 -20.68 13.97
C GLY A 71 5.29 -20.07 12.72
N GLY A 72 4.51 -20.09 11.64
CA GLY A 72 4.70 -19.18 10.54
C GLY A 72 4.30 -17.82 11.07
N GLU A 73 5.30 -16.96 11.27
CA GLU A 73 5.10 -15.54 11.47
C GLU A 73 4.08 -15.08 10.43
N VAL A 74 2.87 -14.76 10.90
CA VAL A 74 1.87 -14.08 10.08
C VAL A 74 2.45 -12.70 9.85
N PHE A 75 3.32 -12.57 8.85
CA PHE A 75 3.68 -11.28 8.30
C PHE A 75 2.37 -10.68 7.82
N ASN A 76 1.80 -9.80 8.64
CA ASN A 76 0.68 -8.96 8.30
C ASN A 76 1.13 -8.15 7.08
N HIS A 77 0.88 -8.69 5.89
CA HIS A 77 1.20 -8.06 4.62
C HIS A 77 0.26 -6.87 4.50
N GLN A 78 0.66 -5.74 5.08
CA GLN A 78 0.16 -4.44 4.65
C GLN A 78 0.43 -4.38 3.15
N GLN A 79 -0.61 -4.66 2.35
CA GLN A 79 -0.46 -4.85 0.93
C GLN A 79 -0.23 -3.47 0.32
N THR A 80 1.02 -3.05 0.26
CA THR A 80 1.43 -1.78 -0.34
C THR A 80 1.95 -2.04 -1.75
N GLU A 81 1.48 -1.26 -2.70
CA GLU A 81 1.93 -1.34 -4.09
C GLU A 81 2.99 -0.28 -4.36
N MET A 82 4.07 -0.66 -5.04
CA MET A 82 5.09 0.28 -5.48
C MET A 82 4.57 1.11 -6.65
N LEU A 83 4.66 2.43 -6.53
CA LEU A 83 4.27 3.34 -7.60
C LEU A 83 5.46 3.58 -8.52
N LEU A 84 5.19 3.54 -9.82
CA LEU A 84 6.16 3.73 -10.88
C LEU A 84 5.78 4.95 -11.72
N ASP A 85 6.79 5.57 -12.35
CA ASP A 85 6.57 6.67 -13.29
C ASP A 85 5.77 6.19 -14.51
N GLY A 86 4.83 7.01 -14.98
CA GLY A 86 3.94 6.64 -16.06
C GLY A 86 2.86 7.68 -16.37
N PRO A 87 1.76 7.28 -17.03
CA PRO A 87 0.67 8.20 -17.37
C PRO A 87 -0.05 8.75 -16.13
N LYS A 88 -0.29 7.89 -15.13
CA LYS A 88 -1.02 8.25 -13.91
C LYS A 88 -0.16 8.98 -12.88
N TYR A 89 1.09 8.54 -12.72
CA TYR A 89 2.02 9.03 -11.71
C TYR A 89 3.25 9.64 -12.37
N GLY A 90 3.65 10.83 -11.93
CA GLY A 90 4.94 11.43 -12.26
C GLY A 90 5.86 11.42 -11.05
N ILE A 91 7.02 10.77 -11.11
CA ILE A 91 7.97 10.71 -9.98
C ILE A 91 9.21 11.52 -10.32
N SER A 92 9.59 12.45 -9.43
CA SER A 92 10.84 13.20 -9.55
C SER A 92 11.58 13.28 -8.22
N GLU A 93 12.92 13.32 -8.31
CA GLU A 93 13.79 13.43 -7.14
C GLU A 93 14.95 14.39 -7.45
N THR A 94 15.21 15.32 -6.54
CA THR A 94 16.33 16.27 -6.63
C THR A 94 17.15 16.21 -5.36
N HIS A 95 18.49 16.11 -5.50
CA HIS A 95 19.42 16.05 -4.38
C HIS A 95 20.39 17.22 -4.35
N GLN A 96 20.71 17.68 -3.14
CA GLN A 96 21.72 18.67 -2.82
C GLN A 96 22.53 18.14 -1.64
N GLY A 97 23.64 17.45 -1.94
CA GLY A 97 24.45 16.77 -0.92
C GLY A 97 23.68 15.65 -0.24
N TYR A 98 23.56 15.70 1.10
CA TYR A 98 22.80 14.73 1.88
C TYR A 98 21.29 15.02 1.93
N LYS A 99 20.83 16.14 1.35
CA LYS A 99 19.41 16.54 1.37
C LYS A 99 18.76 16.27 0.01
N GLY A 100 17.69 15.50 0.01
CA GLY A 100 16.86 15.19 -1.14
C GLY A 100 15.44 15.73 -1.01
N THR A 101 14.80 16.01 -2.14
CA THR A 101 13.36 16.23 -2.24
C THR A 101 12.80 15.27 -3.27
N MET A 102 11.87 14.41 -2.83
CA MET A 102 11.15 13.47 -3.70
C MET A 102 9.71 13.94 -3.86
N ILE A 103 9.22 13.99 -5.10
CA ILE A 103 7.88 14.45 -5.46
C ILE A 103 7.15 13.34 -6.21
N LEU A 104 5.91 13.08 -5.83
CA LEU A 104 4.95 12.28 -6.59
C LEU A 104 3.85 13.19 -7.10
N THR A 105 3.66 13.19 -8.41
CA THR A 105 2.57 13.87 -9.11
C THR A 105 1.48 12.86 -9.43
N VAL A 106 0.30 12.98 -8.83
CA VAL A 106 -0.88 12.18 -9.16
C VAL A 106 -1.69 12.97 -10.17
N ARG A 107 -1.68 12.53 -11.45
CA ARG A 107 -2.36 13.26 -12.53
C ARG A 107 -3.85 12.93 -12.57
N ASN A 108 -4.68 13.90 -12.94
CA ASN A 108 -6.14 13.76 -13.06
C ASN A 108 -6.73 13.03 -11.83
N PHE A 109 -6.68 13.71 -10.69
CA PHE A 109 -7.04 13.17 -9.39
C PHE A 109 -8.50 12.70 -9.34
N SER A 110 -8.71 11.49 -8.85
CA SER A 110 -10.01 10.84 -8.83
C SER A 110 -10.25 10.13 -7.49
N GLN A 111 -11.47 9.63 -7.29
CA GLN A 111 -11.83 8.99 -6.02
C GLN A 111 -11.03 7.73 -5.71
N THR A 112 -10.50 7.04 -6.72
CA THR A 112 -9.65 5.85 -6.54
C THR A 112 -8.23 6.20 -6.10
N ASP A 113 -7.84 7.48 -6.19
CA ASP A 113 -6.54 7.99 -5.78
C ASP A 113 -6.50 8.39 -4.30
N VAL A 114 -7.67 8.60 -3.69
CA VAL A 114 -7.80 8.83 -2.25
C VAL A 114 -7.19 7.66 -1.49
N GLY A 115 -6.32 7.94 -0.53
CA GLY A 115 -5.66 6.88 0.22
C GLY A 115 -4.40 7.33 0.95
N THR A 116 -3.68 6.34 1.46
CA THR A 116 -2.41 6.53 2.15
C THR A 116 -1.27 6.20 1.19
N TYR A 117 -0.33 7.13 1.10
CA TYR A 117 0.91 7.05 0.33
C TYR A 117 2.08 7.05 1.29
N TYR A 118 3.13 6.32 0.95
CA TYR A 118 4.37 6.29 1.71
C TYR A 118 5.51 6.69 0.79
N CYS A 119 6.37 7.57 1.28
CA CYS A 119 7.68 7.77 0.69
C CYS A 119 8.69 7.00 1.52
N VAL A 120 9.43 6.11 0.89
CA VAL A 120 10.42 5.27 1.55
C VAL A 120 11.78 5.63 1.00
N SER A 121 12.77 5.72 1.89
CA SER A 121 14.16 5.98 1.53
C SER A 121 15.07 5.04 2.29
N THR A 122 15.95 4.35 1.56
CA THR A 122 16.81 3.29 2.11
C THR A 122 18.25 3.52 1.68
N ASN A 123 19.19 3.48 2.62
CA ASN A 123 20.61 3.43 2.33
C ASN A 123 21.28 2.29 3.13
N SER A 124 22.61 2.17 3.05
CA SER A 124 23.36 1.14 3.75
C SER A 124 23.28 1.21 5.27
N LEU A 125 22.86 2.35 5.84
CA LEU A 125 22.70 2.54 7.29
C LEU A 125 21.27 2.23 7.76
N GLY A 126 20.30 2.17 6.86
CA GLY A 126 18.94 1.76 7.20
C GLY A 126 17.85 2.32 6.29
N ARG A 127 16.60 2.07 6.72
CA ARG A 127 15.36 2.48 6.05
C ARG A 127 14.62 3.49 6.89
N ALA A 128 14.09 4.53 6.25
CA ALA A 128 13.15 5.48 6.84
C ALA A 128 11.96 5.68 5.90
N GLU A 129 10.80 5.98 6.46
CA GLU A 129 9.58 6.23 5.68
C GLU A 129 8.79 7.42 6.24
N GLY A 130 8.05 8.08 5.35
CA GLY A 130 7.09 9.12 5.68
C GLY A 130 5.72 8.76 5.13
N THR A 131 4.67 9.10 5.89
CA THR A 131 3.28 8.81 5.51
C THR A 131 2.58 10.08 5.07
N LEU A 132 1.94 10.05 3.90
CA LEU A 132 1.04 11.08 3.41
C LEU A 132 -0.33 10.47 3.21
N ARG A 133 -1.37 11.20 3.60
CA ARG A 133 -2.74 10.79 3.36
C ARG A 133 -3.37 11.84 2.46
N LEU A 134 -4.01 11.38 1.40
CA LEU A 134 -4.62 12.25 0.39
C LEU A 134 -6.13 12.10 0.49
N TYR A 135 -6.83 13.23 0.64
CA TYR A 135 -8.28 13.30 0.68
C TYR A 135 -8.82 14.17 -0.45
N GLY A 136 -9.93 13.74 -1.04
CA GLY A 136 -10.66 14.56 -2.02
C GLY A 136 -11.63 15.52 -1.36
N ASN A 137 -11.89 16.62 -2.06
CA ASN A 137 -13.09 17.44 -1.84
C ASN A 137 -14.11 17.10 -2.94
N PHE A 138 -15.36 16.88 -2.56
CA PHE A 138 -16.46 16.52 -3.45
C PHE A 138 -17.38 17.70 -3.71
#